data_AF-A0A955T3L1-F1
#
_entry.id   AF-A0A955T3L1-F1
#
_cell.length_a   1.000
_cell.length_b   1.000
_cell.length_c   1.000
_cell.angle_alpha   90.00
_cell.angle_beta   90.00
_cell.angle_gamma   90.00
#
_symmetry.space_group_name_H-M   'P 1'
#
loop_
_entity.id
_entity.type
_entity.pdbx_description
1 polymer ?
#
loop_
_entity_poly.entity_id
_entity_poly.type
_entity_poly.pdbx_seq_one_letter_code
_entity_poly.pdbx_strand_id
1 'polypeptide(L)'
;MPDRFFQDRTPVLAVAGWSGSGKTTLLERLIPRLVDQWLRVGVWKHDAHHLDIDREGKDTDRLYRAGAAVVLSEDPSQGFVRVSPSKQVSNQLIPLQQPLDLILIEGNKSMPFEKIWLNHPDA
;
A
#
# COMPACT_ATOMS: atom_id res chain seq x y z
N MET A 1 2.40 -14.26 -13.00
CA MET A 1 3.67 -13.51 -13.07
C MET A 1 3.63 -12.37 -12.05
N PRO A 2 3.82 -12.66 -10.75
CA PRO A 2 3.94 -11.65 -9.68
C PRO A 2 5.34 -10.99 -9.60
N ASP A 3 6.27 -11.38 -10.47
CA ASP A 3 7.68 -10.96 -10.36
C ASP A 3 7.98 -9.54 -10.86
N ARG A 4 6.98 -8.82 -11.40
CA ARG A 4 7.17 -7.46 -11.96
C ARG A 4 6.72 -6.32 -11.05
N PHE A 5 6.25 -6.61 -9.83
CA PHE A 5 5.67 -5.58 -8.95
C PHE A 5 6.72 -4.80 -8.14
N PHE A 6 7.92 -5.37 -7.95
CA PHE A 6 8.96 -4.78 -7.12
C PHE A 6 10.26 -4.75 -7.93
N GLN A 7 10.95 -3.61 -7.97
CA GLN A 7 12.31 -3.56 -8.50
C GLN A 7 13.11 -4.70 -7.85
N ASP A 8 13.80 -5.51 -8.65
CA ASP A 8 14.19 -6.93 -8.45
C ASP A 8 14.94 -7.34 -7.15
N ARG A 9 14.90 -6.56 -6.06
CA ARG A 9 15.62 -6.83 -4.79
C ARG A 9 14.93 -6.39 -3.49
N THR A 10 13.82 -5.65 -3.50
CA THR A 10 13.19 -5.23 -2.24
C THR A 10 12.42 -6.40 -1.62
N PRO A 11 12.75 -6.86 -0.40
CA PRO A 11 12.00 -7.90 0.29
C PRO A 11 10.55 -7.51 0.54
N VAL A 12 9.66 -8.50 0.48
CA VAL A 12 8.22 -8.33 0.68
C VAL A 12 7.74 -9.29 1.75
N LEU A 13 7.00 -8.79 2.72
CA LEU A 13 6.40 -9.60 3.79
C LEU A 13 4.93 -9.22 3.98
N ALA A 14 4.04 -10.20 3.84
CA ALA A 14 2.63 -10.01 4.11
C ALA A 14 2.28 -10.31 5.58
N VAL A 15 1.42 -9.49 6.17
CA VAL A 15 0.71 -9.78 7.42
C VAL A 15 -0.72 -10.16 7.03
N ALA A 16 -1.05 -11.44 7.20
CA ALA A 16 -2.31 -12.03 6.81
C ALA A 16 -3.09 -12.53 8.04
N GLY A 17 -4.41 -12.58 7.93
CA GLY A 17 -5.30 -12.97 9.02
C GLY A 17 -6.73 -12.49 8.77
N TRP A 18 -7.66 -12.99 9.56
CA TRP A 18 -9.08 -12.62 9.47
C TRP A 18 -9.32 -11.13 9.73
N SER A 19 -10.46 -10.61 9.30
CA SER A 19 -10.88 -9.27 9.71
C SER A 19 -10.94 -9.20 11.24
N GLY A 20 -10.46 -8.12 11.83
CA GLY A 20 -10.37 -7.97 13.29
C GLY A 20 -9.21 -8.73 13.96
N SER A 21 -8.37 -9.48 13.25
CA SER A 21 -7.26 -10.24 13.86
C SER A 21 -6.08 -9.39 14.36
N GLY A 22 -6.19 -8.06 14.35
CA GLY A 22 -5.13 -7.15 14.81
C GLY A 22 -3.99 -6.89 13.83
N LYS A 23 -4.15 -7.17 12.52
CA LYS A 23 -3.12 -6.92 11.48
C LYS A 23 -2.64 -5.47 11.48
N THR A 24 -3.58 -4.52 11.41
CA THR A 24 -3.27 -3.09 11.41
C THR A 24 -2.56 -2.70 12.70
N THR A 25 -3.04 -3.18 13.86
CA THR A 25 -2.40 -2.92 15.16
C THR A 25 -0.98 -3.47 15.26
N LEU A 26 -0.70 -4.63 14.66
CA LEU A 26 0.66 -5.15 14.57
C LEU A 26 1.53 -4.22 13.71
N LEU A 27 1.05 -3.83 12.54
CA LEU A 27 1.78 -2.95 11.62
C LEU A 27 2.06 -1.57 12.23
N GLU A 28 1.08 -0.96 12.89
CA GLU A 28 1.23 0.32 13.62
C GLU A 28 2.32 0.27 14.68
N ARG A 29 2.54 -0.89 15.31
CA ARG A 29 3.58 -1.09 16.32
C ARG A 29 4.92 -1.52 15.72
N LEU A 30 4.92 -2.18 14.57
CA LEU A 30 6.12 -2.70 13.90
C LEU A 30 6.83 -1.61 13.09
N ILE A 31 6.08 -0.84 12.31
CA ILE A 31 6.63 0.17 11.38
C ILE A 31 7.53 1.17 12.11
N PRO A 32 7.14 1.79 13.25
CA PRO A 32 8.01 2.72 13.95
C PRO A 32 9.36 2.10 14.34
N ARG A 33 9.36 0.84 14.80
CA ARG A 33 10.59 0.14 15.19
C ARG A 33 11.52 -0.15 14.00
N LEU A 34 10.96 -0.40 12.82
CA LEU A 34 11.74 -0.58 11.60
C LEU A 34 12.33 0.75 11.10
N VAL A 35 11.54 1.83 11.20
CA VAL A 35 12.00 3.19 10.87
C VAL A 35 13.09 3.65 11.84
N ASP A 36 12.97 3.34 13.14
CA ASP A 36 14.02 3.59 14.15
C ASP A 36 15.33 2.84 13.86
N GLN A 37 15.26 1.78 13.04
CA GLN A 37 16.40 1.03 12.52
C GLN A 37 16.86 1.53 11.14
N TRP A 38 16.43 2.72 10.74
CA TRP A 38 16.79 3.38 9.47
C TRP A 38 16.30 2.65 8.21
N LEU A 39 15.30 1.79 8.32
CA LEU A 39 14.69 1.12 7.17
C LEU A 39 13.60 2.01 6.54
N ARG A 40 13.66 2.16 5.22
CA ARG A 40 12.57 2.77 4.43
C ARG A 40 11.53 1.70 4.12
N VAL A 41 10.45 1.76 4.87
CA VAL A 41 9.36 0.78 4.79
C VAL A 41 8.23 1.31 3.91
N GLY A 42 7.90 0.57 2.86
CA GLY A 42 6.66 0.76 2.11
C GLY A 42 5.54 -0.11 2.69
N VAL A 43 4.30 0.38 2.62
CA VAL A 43 3.12 -0.40 2.99
C VAL A 43 2.17 -0.50 1.80
N TRP A 44 1.84 -1.73 1.41
CA TRP A 44 0.76 -2.00 0.48
C TRP A 44 -0.42 -2.57 1.26
N LYS A 45 -1.42 -1.73 1.51
CA LYS A 45 -2.70 -2.20 2.05
C LYS A 45 -3.58 -2.66 0.89
N HIS A 46 -3.93 -3.95 0.88
CA HIS A 46 -4.89 -4.47 -0.07
C HIS A 46 -6.29 -4.46 0.56
N ASP A 47 -6.98 -3.34 0.34
CA ASP A 47 -8.36 -3.18 0.80
C ASP A 47 -9.34 -3.71 -0.26
N ALA A 48 -10.34 -4.48 0.18
CA ALA A 48 -11.45 -4.90 -0.67
C ALA A 48 -12.55 -3.83 -0.76
N HIS A 49 -12.44 -2.76 0.05
CA HIS A 49 -13.40 -1.67 0.13
C HIS A 49 -12.96 -0.45 -0.68
N HIS A 50 -13.91 0.47 -0.87
CA HIS A 50 -13.67 1.74 -1.54
C HIS A 50 -12.63 2.56 -0.79
N LEU A 51 -11.64 3.12 -1.52
CA LEU A 51 -10.62 3.99 -0.97
C LEU A 51 -11.14 5.44 -0.88
N ASP A 52 -11.34 5.95 0.34
CA ASP A 52 -11.69 7.35 0.61
C ASP A 52 -10.42 8.15 0.95
N ILE A 53 -9.60 8.43 -0.08
CA ILE A 53 -8.31 9.14 0.05
C ILE A 53 -8.44 10.60 -0.38
N ASP A 54 -9.42 10.92 -1.22
CA ASP A 54 -9.63 12.26 -1.78
C ASP A 54 -11.07 12.72 -1.51
N ARG A 55 -11.27 14.03 -1.37
CA ARG A 55 -12.59 14.59 -1.10
C ARG A 55 -13.32 14.88 -2.40
N GLU A 56 -14.53 14.36 -2.51
CA GLU A 56 -15.42 14.62 -3.64
C GLU A 56 -15.55 16.12 -3.93
N GLY A 57 -15.44 16.48 -5.22
CA GLY A 57 -15.65 17.85 -5.69
C GLY A 57 -14.47 18.81 -5.52
N LYS A 58 -13.34 18.38 -4.93
CA LYS A 58 -12.07 19.11 -4.97
C LYS A 58 -11.40 19.00 -6.34
N ASP A 59 -10.38 19.82 -6.57
CA ASP A 59 -9.69 19.91 -7.86
C ASP A 59 -9.07 18.58 -8.29
N THR A 60 -8.46 17.84 -7.37
CA THR A 60 -7.88 16.51 -7.64
C THR A 60 -8.94 15.48 -8.04
N ASP A 61 -10.11 15.50 -7.41
CA ASP A 61 -11.25 14.64 -7.77
C ASP A 61 -11.85 15.04 -9.12
N ARG A 62 -11.99 16.35 -9.39
CA ARG A 62 -12.46 16.86 -10.69
C ARG A 62 -11.53 16.45 -11.82
N LEU A 63 -10.20 16.57 -11.64
CA LEU A 63 -9.19 16.15 -12.61
C LEU A 63 -9.23 14.63 -12.84
N TYR A 64 -9.39 13.85 -11.78
CA TYR A 64 -9.55 12.40 -11.90
C TYR A 64 -10.81 12.02 -12.68
N ARG A 65 -11.98 12.60 -12.33
CA ARG A 65 -13.27 12.38 -13.00
C ARG A 65 -13.27 12.88 -14.45
N ALA A 66 -12.48 13.91 -14.77
CA ALA A 66 -12.25 14.38 -16.13
C ALA A 66 -11.42 13.38 -16.98
N GLY A 67 -10.90 12.32 -16.37
CA GLY A 67 -10.24 11.22 -17.06
C GLY A 67 -8.71 11.27 -17.02
N ALA A 68 -8.11 12.01 -16.09
CA ALA A 68 -6.66 11.90 -15.87
C ALA A 68 -6.27 10.44 -15.55
N ALA A 69 -5.19 9.95 -16.16
CA ALA A 69 -4.70 8.59 -15.90
C ALA A 69 -4.03 8.50 -14.52
N VAL A 70 -3.38 9.58 -14.12
CA VAL A 70 -2.70 9.76 -12.84
C VAL A 70 -2.98 11.19 -12.37
N VAL A 71 -3.33 11.35 -11.09
CA VAL A 71 -3.43 12.64 -10.40
C VAL A 71 -2.47 12.59 -9.21
N LEU A 72 -1.56 13.58 -9.13
CA LEU A 72 -0.63 13.78 -8.01
C LEU A 72 -1.03 15.07 -7.29
N SER A 73 -0.97 15.05 -5.96
CA SER A 73 -1.09 16.26 -5.14
C SER A 73 -0.23 16.11 -3.89
N GLU A 74 0.42 17.19 -3.49
CA GLU A 74 1.31 17.23 -2.33
C GLU A 74 1.21 18.56 -1.58
N ASP A 75 1.60 18.51 -0.31
CA ASP A 75 1.82 19.64 0.58
C ASP A 75 3.14 19.40 1.36
N PRO A 76 3.59 20.34 2.22
CA PRO A 76 4.85 20.17 2.97
C PRO A 76 4.91 18.95 3.92
N SER A 77 3.78 18.31 4.21
CA SER A 77 3.66 17.19 5.14
C SER A 77 3.43 15.84 4.43
N GLN A 78 2.80 15.83 3.25
CA GLN A 78 2.43 14.59 2.56
C GLN A 78 2.16 14.80 1.08
N GLY A 79 2.16 13.71 0.32
CA GLY A 79 1.61 13.67 -1.03
C GLY A 79 0.82 12.40 -1.27
N PHE A 80 -0.06 12.43 -2.26
CA PHE A 80 -0.78 11.25 -2.72
C PHE A 80 -0.81 11.16 -4.24
N VAL A 81 -0.87 9.93 -4.73
CA VAL A 81 -1.04 9.59 -6.14
C VAL A 81 -2.33 8.80 -6.29
N ARG A 82 -3.24 9.27 -7.14
CA ARG A 82 -4.46 8.56 -7.53
C ARG A 82 -4.31 8.07 -8.97
N VAL A 83 -4.38 6.76 -9.18
CA VAL A 83 -4.21 6.12 -10.50
C VAL A 83 -5.53 5.54 -10.95
N SER A 84 -5.90 5.80 -12.21
CA SER A 84 -7.10 5.21 -12.81
C SER A 84 -6.83 3.76 -13.24
N PRO A 85 -7.64 2.76 -12.80
CA PRO A 85 -7.45 1.37 -13.20
C PRO A 85 -7.70 1.09 -14.68
N SER A 86 -8.52 1.93 -15.34
CA SER A 86 -8.99 1.70 -16.71
C SER A 86 -8.02 2.17 -17.78
N LYS A 87 -7.07 3.03 -17.42
CA LYS A 87 -5.94 3.38 -18.28
C LYS A 87 -4.82 2.46 -17.82
N GLN A 88 -4.18 1.73 -18.74
CA GLN A 88 -3.06 0.81 -18.49
C GLN A 88 -1.80 1.53 -17.97
N VAL A 89 -1.94 2.43 -17.00
CA VAL A 89 -0.92 2.73 -16.02
C VAL A 89 -0.78 1.43 -15.25
N SER A 90 0.06 0.55 -15.80
CA SER A 90 0.42 -0.73 -15.21
C SER A 90 0.56 -0.56 -13.71
N ASN A 91 0.18 -1.58 -12.94
CA ASN A 91 0.27 -1.70 -11.48
C ASN A 91 1.65 -1.38 -10.85
N GLN A 92 2.58 -0.81 -11.61
CA GLN A 92 3.62 0.11 -11.20
C GLN A 92 2.98 1.31 -10.49
N LEU A 93 2.61 1.11 -9.22
CA LEU A 93 2.39 2.20 -8.27
C LEU A 93 3.71 2.99 -8.18
N ILE A 94 3.83 3.97 -9.06
CA ILE A 94 4.84 5.03 -9.02
C ILE A 94 4.42 5.91 -7.85
N PRO A 95 5.19 5.87 -6.75
CA PRO A 95 6.27 6.83 -6.62
C PRO A 95 7.61 6.25 -6.11
N LEU A 96 7.89 4.94 -6.29
CA LEU A 96 9.15 4.33 -5.83
C LEU A 96 10.35 4.55 -6.77
N GLN A 97 10.58 5.80 -7.20
CA GLN A 97 11.95 6.19 -7.58
C GLN A 97 12.85 6.31 -6.33
N GLN A 98 12.24 6.35 -5.14
CA GLN A 98 12.93 6.20 -3.88
C GLN A 98 13.14 4.70 -3.60
N PRO A 99 14.38 4.24 -3.34
CA PRO A 99 14.60 2.85 -3.00
C PRO A 99 13.92 2.52 -1.66
N LEU A 100 13.23 1.39 -1.58
CA LEU A 100 12.69 0.85 -0.33
C LEU A 100 13.54 -0.33 0.13
N ASP A 101 13.68 -0.45 1.44
CA ASP A 101 14.45 -1.52 2.08
C ASP A 101 13.53 -2.70 2.47
N LEU A 102 12.22 -2.46 2.63
CA LEU A 102 11.20 -3.48 2.92
C LEU A 102 9.82 -3.01 2.45
N ILE A 103 9.00 -3.95 1.96
CA ILE A 103 7.58 -3.72 1.69
C ILE A 103 6.74 -4.64 2.56
N LEU A 104 5.88 -4.04 3.37
CA LEU A 104 4.88 -4.74 4.17
C LEU A 104 3.55 -4.76 3.43
N ILE A 105 2.90 -5.92 3.37
CA ILE A 105 1.57 -6.05 2.79
C ILE A 105 0.56 -6.33 3.90
N GLU A 106 -0.44 -5.47 4.05
CA GLU A 106 -1.62 -5.83 4.85
C GLU A 106 -2.63 -6.53 3.94
N GLY A 107 -2.86 -7.82 4.17
CA GLY A 107 -3.56 -8.65 3.19
C GLY A 107 -4.35 -9.82 3.77
N ASN A 108 -4.78 -10.70 2.85
CA ASN A 108 -5.58 -11.88 3.15
C ASN A 108 -4.83 -13.18 2.78
N LYS A 109 -5.47 -14.34 3.04
CA LYS A 109 -4.86 -15.66 2.84
C LYS A 109 -4.43 -15.96 1.40
N SER A 110 -5.09 -15.39 0.40
CA SER A 110 -4.89 -15.76 -1.01
C SER A 110 -3.73 -15.07 -1.70
N MET A 111 -3.02 -14.17 -1.01
CA MET A 111 -1.88 -13.46 -1.59
C MET A 111 -0.66 -14.39 -1.81
N PRO A 112 0.05 -14.29 -2.94
CA PRO A 112 1.19 -15.16 -3.27
C PRO A 112 2.52 -14.64 -2.71
N PHE A 113 2.53 -14.08 -1.50
CA PHE A 113 3.74 -13.55 -0.84
C PHE A 113 4.07 -14.36 0.42
N GLU A 114 5.36 -14.37 0.80
CA GLU A 114 5.79 -14.80 2.13
C GLU A 114 5.01 -14.04 3.19
N LYS A 115 4.51 -14.75 4.21
CA LYS A 115 3.52 -14.17 5.13
C LYS A 115 3.61 -14.65 6.56
N ILE A 116 3.33 -13.73 7.48
CA ILE A 116 3.00 -14.01 8.87
C ILE A 116 1.49 -14.12 8.99
N TRP A 117 1.00 -15.23 9.54
CA TRP A 117 -0.41 -15.43 9.81
C TRP A 117 -0.75 -15.06 11.26
N LEU A 118 -1.68 -14.12 11.44
CA LEU A 118 -2.22 -13.75 12.74
C LEU A 118 -3.50 -14.52 13.02
N ASN A 119 -3.42 -15.43 13.99
CA ASN A 119 -4.59 -16.07 14.57
C ASN A 119 -5.29 -15.11 15.54
N HIS A 120 -6.61 -15.23 15.62
CA HIS A 120 -7.33 -14.64 16.75
C HIS A 120 -6.93 -15.43 18.01
N PRO A 121 -6.73 -14.78 19.17
CA PRO A 121 -6.38 -15.48 20.41
C PRO A 121 -7.40 -16.54 20.86
N ASP A 122 -8.60 -16.53 20.27
CA ASP A 122 -9.70 -17.48 20.57
C ASP A 122 -10.03 -18.42 19.39
N ALA A 123 -9.11 -18.58 18.42
CA ALA A 123 -9.28 -19.46 17.26
C ALA A 123 -8.67 -20.85 17.46
#